data_AF-A0A9E7B5H5-F1
#
_entry.id   AF-A0A9E7B5H5-F1
#
_cell.length_a   1.000
_cell.length_b   1.000
_cell.length_c   1.000
_cell.angle_alpha   90.00
_cell.angle_beta   90.00
_cell.angle_gamma   90.00
#
_symmetry.space_group_name_H-M   'P 1'
#
loop_
_entity.id
_entity.type
_entity.pdbx_description
1 polymer ?
#
loop_
_entity_poly.entity_id
_entity_poly.type
_entity_poly.pdbx_seq_one_letter_code
_entity_poly.pdbx_strand_id
1 'polypeptide(L)'
;MLSLHEYIALKERLIQGEINTDEAKSRLWENFKDGKRAWHTKDWKERRRKFLKDKCEICDSKETLTVQHLSHPKKFIEYTKEITRSLTKEFIHINSEIDKAQLEEHVKNNYTYEPIQLCPNCLNRKPNIRTRKSPKFLCTKCEHEFNEPSYLSVEELISIFYRNPDAIEVRDKCFTSKDKWHNQHNLNNIKYWHQRSLVQKSQLEYIEKKALLLYLVDTIKYLSFEDAITACKICASRYDLHQMDLCPECKKHYKGIKYDTCISCLPESRKNEVLEKLSFNKEMMDIHRNFGID
;
A
#
# COMPACT_ATOMS: atom_id res chain seq x y z
N MET A 1 -1.51 25.50 -11.68
CA MET A 1 -2.07 24.18 -12.06
C MET A 1 -2.52 24.27 -13.49
N LEU A 2 -2.22 23.21 -14.23
CA LEU A 2 -2.62 23.04 -15.62
C LEU A 2 -4.15 22.85 -15.72
N SER A 3 -4.74 23.34 -16.79
CA SER A 3 -6.08 23.07 -17.27
C SER A 3 -6.18 21.67 -17.88
N LEU A 4 -7.39 21.16 -18.09
CA LEU A 4 -7.60 19.84 -18.69
C LEU A 4 -6.90 19.70 -20.06
N HIS A 5 -6.99 20.72 -20.92
CA HIS A 5 -6.32 20.70 -22.23
C HIS A 5 -4.80 20.70 -22.12
N GLU A 6 -4.23 21.43 -21.16
CA GLU A 6 -2.79 21.40 -20.91
C GLU A 6 -2.32 20.02 -20.43
N TYR A 7 -3.11 19.32 -19.60
CA TYR A 7 -2.82 17.94 -19.21
C TYR A 7 -2.86 16.98 -20.41
N ILE A 8 -3.86 17.12 -21.29
CA ILE A 8 -4.00 16.30 -22.50
C ILE A 8 -2.80 16.53 -23.43
N ALA A 9 -2.49 17.79 -23.72
CA ALA A 9 -1.35 18.16 -24.55
C ALA A 9 -0.02 17.65 -23.95
N LEU A 10 0.17 17.78 -22.63
CA LEU A 10 1.38 17.28 -21.96
C LEU A 10 1.53 15.76 -22.13
N LYS A 11 0.43 15.00 -22.00
CA LYS A 11 0.42 13.55 -22.22
C LYS A 11 0.79 13.21 -23.68
N GLU A 12 0.17 13.87 -24.65
CA GLU A 12 0.40 13.62 -26.07
C GLU A 12 1.84 13.89 -26.48
N ARG A 13 2.39 15.03 -26.06
CA ARG A 13 3.78 15.40 -26.31
C ARG A 13 4.77 14.42 -25.70
N LEU A 14 4.48 13.90 -24.50
CA LEU A 14 5.30 12.88 -23.84
C LEU A 14 5.25 11.52 -24.55
N ILE A 15 4.08 11.15 -25.11
CA ILE A 15 3.91 9.92 -25.92
C ILE A 15 4.70 10.04 -27.22
N GLN A 16 4.57 11.18 -27.90
CA GLN A 16 5.24 11.47 -29.18
C GLN A 16 6.76 11.67 -29.04
N GLY A 17 7.26 11.84 -27.81
CA GLY A 17 8.68 12.07 -27.55
C GLY A 17 9.14 13.50 -27.83
N GLU A 18 8.21 14.45 -27.96
CA GLU A 18 8.52 15.88 -28.14
C GLU A 18 9.11 16.52 -26.86
N ILE A 19 8.79 15.95 -25.70
CA ILE A 19 9.33 16.34 -24.41
C ILE A 19 9.82 15.10 -23.67
N ASN A 20 10.87 15.27 -22.86
CA ASN A 20 11.35 14.21 -21.99
C ASN A 20 10.57 14.16 -20.66
N THR A 21 10.79 13.10 -19.88
CA THR A 21 10.10 12.87 -18.60
C THR A 21 10.36 13.98 -17.59
N ASP A 22 11.59 14.48 -17.49
CA ASP A 22 11.96 15.52 -16.50
C ASP A 22 11.36 16.88 -16.83
N GLU A 23 11.29 17.23 -18.11
CA GLU A 23 10.61 18.42 -18.60
C GLU A 23 9.10 18.33 -18.31
N ALA A 24 8.49 17.17 -18.57
CA ALA A 24 7.06 16.96 -18.32
C ALA A 24 6.73 17.08 -16.82
N LYS A 25 7.54 16.46 -15.96
CA LYS A 25 7.49 16.56 -14.50
C LYS A 25 7.61 18.01 -14.01
N SER A 26 8.60 18.73 -14.52
CA SER A 26 8.84 20.13 -14.16
C SER A 26 7.60 20.96 -14.46
N ARG A 27 7.04 20.86 -15.67
CA ARG A 27 5.82 21.59 -16.05
C ARG A 27 4.60 21.21 -15.20
N LEU A 28 4.48 19.94 -14.85
CA LEU A 28 3.37 19.43 -14.04
C LEU A 28 3.39 20.02 -12.61
N TRP A 29 4.58 20.14 -12.01
CA TRP A 29 4.73 20.51 -10.60
C TRP A 29 5.20 21.94 -10.34
N GLU A 30 5.68 22.68 -11.35
CA GLU A 30 6.15 24.06 -11.24
C GLU A 30 5.16 24.99 -10.51
N ASN A 31 3.86 24.78 -10.78
CA ASN A 31 2.78 25.60 -10.22
C ASN A 31 1.98 24.89 -9.12
N PHE A 32 2.53 23.82 -8.54
CA PHE A 32 1.92 23.12 -7.42
C PHE A 32 2.20 23.90 -6.13
N LYS A 33 1.18 24.55 -5.58
CA LYS A 33 1.24 25.22 -4.28
C LYS A 33 0.26 24.54 -3.34
N ASP A 34 0.69 24.27 -2.11
CA ASP A 34 -0.19 23.71 -1.09
C ASP A 34 -1.47 24.56 -0.94
N GLY A 35 -2.61 23.89 -0.90
CA GLY A 35 -3.94 24.53 -0.85
C GLY A 35 -4.51 24.96 -2.21
N LYS A 36 -3.73 25.01 -3.31
CA LYS A 36 -4.29 25.22 -4.66
C LYS A 36 -4.79 23.89 -5.22
N ARG A 37 -6.12 23.78 -5.35
CA ARG A 37 -6.81 22.56 -5.84
C ARG A 37 -7.46 22.79 -7.19
N ALA A 38 -7.59 21.74 -8.00
CA ALA A 38 -8.09 21.84 -9.37
C ALA A 38 -9.45 22.58 -9.45
N TRP A 39 -10.32 22.36 -8.46
CA TRP A 39 -11.63 23.01 -8.39
C TRP A 39 -11.61 24.52 -8.09
N HIS A 40 -10.45 25.09 -7.76
CA HIS A 40 -10.28 26.54 -7.64
C HIS A 40 -10.07 27.23 -8.99
N THR A 41 -9.73 26.49 -10.06
CA THR A 41 -9.42 27.08 -11.37
C THR A 41 -10.68 27.54 -12.10
N LYS A 42 -10.52 28.54 -12.99
CA LYS A 42 -11.60 29.02 -13.86
C LYS A 42 -12.09 27.92 -14.81
N ASP A 43 -11.16 27.19 -15.42
CA ASP A 43 -11.44 26.04 -16.30
C ASP A 43 -12.38 25.04 -15.62
N TRP A 44 -12.02 24.60 -14.41
CA TRP A 44 -12.82 23.61 -13.70
C TRP A 44 -14.21 24.14 -13.34
N LYS A 45 -14.32 25.39 -12.89
CA LYS A 45 -15.62 26.02 -12.57
C LYS A 45 -16.53 26.11 -13.79
N GLU A 46 -15.97 26.44 -14.95
CA GLU A 46 -16.74 26.51 -16.20
C GLU A 46 -17.24 25.13 -16.63
N ARG A 47 -16.37 24.12 -16.62
CA ARG A 47 -16.75 22.74 -16.95
C ARG A 47 -17.76 22.18 -15.96
N ARG A 48 -17.59 22.45 -14.66
CA ARG A 48 -18.58 22.06 -13.64
C ARG A 48 -19.96 22.62 -13.95
N ARG A 49 -20.05 23.91 -14.33
CA ARG A 49 -21.34 24.54 -14.65
C ARG A 49 -22.04 23.86 -15.82
N LYS A 50 -21.28 23.37 -16.82
CA LYS A 50 -21.81 22.63 -17.98
C LYS A 50 -22.18 21.19 -17.63
N PHE A 51 -21.45 20.58 -16.70
CA PHE A 51 -21.62 19.18 -16.30
C PHE A 51 -22.82 18.98 -15.36
N LEU A 52 -23.05 19.91 -14.43
CA LEU A 52 -24.13 19.76 -13.45
C LEU A 52 -25.50 19.76 -14.13
N LYS A 53 -26.27 18.73 -13.83
CA LYS A 53 -27.68 18.58 -14.22
C LYS A 53 -28.60 19.37 -13.28
N ASP A 54 -29.88 19.43 -13.61
CA ASP A 54 -30.90 20.12 -12.80
C ASP A 54 -31.28 19.39 -11.51
N LYS A 55 -30.93 18.10 -11.40
CA LYS A 55 -31.27 17.23 -10.28
C LYS A 55 -30.12 16.29 -9.94
N CYS A 56 -30.11 15.82 -8.70
CA CYS A 56 -29.29 14.73 -8.23
C CYS A 56 -29.63 13.44 -8.99
N GLU A 57 -28.64 12.78 -9.56
CA GLU A 57 -28.81 11.54 -10.32
C GLU A 57 -29.11 10.32 -9.43
N ILE A 58 -28.89 10.46 -8.11
CA ILE A 58 -29.15 9.38 -7.14
C ILE A 58 -30.57 9.48 -6.56
N CYS A 59 -31.02 10.68 -6.19
CA CYS A 59 -32.24 10.88 -5.41
C CYS A 59 -33.22 11.91 -6.00
N ASP A 60 -32.97 12.42 -7.21
CA ASP A 60 -33.78 13.43 -7.90
C ASP A 60 -33.92 14.79 -7.17
N SER A 61 -33.23 14.99 -6.05
CA SER A 61 -33.24 16.25 -5.29
C SER A 61 -32.67 17.40 -6.11
N LYS A 62 -33.27 18.59 -5.93
CA LYS A 62 -32.82 19.87 -6.50
C LYS A 62 -32.02 20.72 -5.51
N GLU A 63 -31.61 20.15 -4.38
CA GLU A 63 -30.75 20.81 -3.40
C GLU A 63 -29.37 21.14 -3.97
N THR A 64 -28.45 21.67 -3.16
CA THR A 64 -27.10 22.01 -3.63
C THR A 64 -26.41 20.81 -4.30
N LEU A 65 -26.21 20.91 -5.61
CA LEU A 65 -25.59 19.89 -6.44
C LEU A 65 -24.07 20.05 -6.50
N THR A 66 -23.39 18.92 -6.51
CA THR A 66 -21.94 18.81 -6.63
C THR A 66 -21.58 17.77 -7.69
N VAL A 67 -20.37 17.89 -8.20
CA VAL A 67 -19.76 16.83 -9.01
C VAL A 67 -19.24 15.79 -8.02
N GLN A 68 -19.81 14.59 -8.07
CA GLN A 68 -19.36 13.45 -7.28
C GLN A 68 -18.53 12.55 -8.19
N HIS A 69 -17.27 12.31 -7.84
CA HIS A 69 -16.43 11.38 -8.58
C HIS A 69 -16.61 9.98 -8.03
N LEU A 70 -16.62 8.99 -8.93
CA LEU A 70 -16.69 7.58 -8.60
C LEU A 70 -15.30 6.94 -8.54
N SER A 71 -14.29 7.60 -9.12
CA SER A 71 -12.89 7.22 -9.06
C SER A 71 -11.99 8.41 -8.72
N HIS A 72 -10.94 8.13 -7.93
CA HIS A 72 -9.93 9.12 -7.57
C HIS A 72 -8.56 8.70 -8.15
N PRO A 73 -7.78 9.66 -8.67
CA PRO A 73 -6.48 9.35 -9.24
C PRO A 73 -5.53 8.89 -8.14
N LYS A 74 -4.74 7.85 -8.42
CA LYS A 74 -3.67 7.42 -7.52
C LYS A 74 -2.57 8.48 -7.46
N LYS A 75 -1.81 8.47 -6.37
CA LYS A 75 -0.60 9.30 -6.28
C LYS A 75 0.46 8.79 -7.26
N PHE A 76 1.27 9.68 -7.82
CA PHE A 76 2.38 9.30 -8.71
C PHE A 76 3.29 8.21 -8.11
N ILE A 77 3.60 8.32 -6.80
CA ILE A 77 4.42 7.35 -6.06
C ILE A 77 3.81 5.94 -6.00
N GLU A 78 2.50 5.80 -6.17
CA GLU A 78 1.84 4.49 -6.17
C GLU A 78 2.08 3.77 -7.50
N TYR A 79 1.98 4.47 -8.64
CA TYR A 79 2.34 3.87 -9.93
C TYR A 79 3.81 3.48 -9.99
N THR A 80 4.73 4.34 -9.52
CA THR A 80 6.16 3.98 -9.51
C THR A 80 6.40 2.73 -8.65
N LYS A 81 5.75 2.62 -7.49
CA LYS A 81 5.82 1.43 -6.63
C LYS A 81 5.29 0.18 -7.33
N GLU A 82 4.12 0.27 -7.96
CA GLU A 82 3.46 -0.84 -8.67
C GLU A 82 4.29 -1.33 -9.86
N ILE A 83 4.76 -0.42 -10.71
CA ILE A 83 5.60 -0.75 -11.88
C ILE A 83 6.91 -1.37 -11.43
N THR A 84 7.62 -0.74 -10.48
CA THR A 84 8.88 -1.29 -9.96
C THR A 84 8.66 -2.68 -9.38
N ARG A 85 7.53 -2.91 -8.68
CA ARG A 85 7.19 -4.24 -8.13
C ARG A 85 6.94 -5.27 -9.24
N SER A 86 6.28 -4.90 -10.33
CA SER A 86 6.12 -5.79 -11.50
C SER A 86 7.46 -6.16 -12.09
N LEU A 87 8.28 -5.16 -12.40
CA LEU A 87 9.60 -5.37 -13.00
C LEU A 87 10.53 -6.17 -12.08
N THR A 88 10.45 -5.96 -10.75
CA THR A 88 11.22 -6.76 -9.78
C THR A 88 10.78 -8.22 -9.80
N LYS A 89 9.47 -8.50 -9.91
CA LYS A 89 8.97 -9.88 -10.02
C LYS A 89 9.44 -10.55 -11.31
N GLU A 90 9.38 -9.83 -12.43
CA GLU A 90 9.86 -10.30 -13.73
C GLU A 90 11.37 -10.58 -13.69
N PHE A 91 12.16 -9.66 -13.11
CA PHE A 91 13.59 -9.82 -12.90
C PHE A 91 13.93 -11.07 -12.09
N ILE A 92 13.21 -11.29 -10.97
CA ILE A 92 13.36 -12.49 -10.14
C ILE A 92 12.99 -13.77 -10.92
N HIS A 93 11.91 -13.73 -11.71
CA HIS A 93 11.43 -14.88 -12.49
C HIS A 93 12.41 -15.29 -13.59
N ILE A 94 13.12 -14.34 -14.21
CA ILE A 94 14.07 -14.58 -15.31
C ILE A 94 15.42 -15.16 -14.79
N ASN A 95 15.52 -15.54 -13.51
CA ASN A 95 16.71 -16.14 -12.88
C ASN A 95 17.93 -15.21 -12.85
N SER A 96 17.75 -13.96 -12.41
CA SER A 96 18.88 -13.17 -11.91
C SER A 96 19.25 -13.62 -10.49
N GLU A 97 19.94 -14.76 -10.37
CA GLU A 97 20.62 -15.06 -9.12
C GLU A 97 21.64 -13.95 -8.85
N ILE A 98 21.48 -13.25 -7.72
CA ILE A 98 22.52 -12.34 -7.26
C ILE A 98 23.70 -13.21 -6.88
N ASP A 99 24.90 -12.84 -7.33
CA ASP A 99 26.11 -13.53 -6.93
C ASP A 99 26.34 -13.42 -5.42
N LYS A 100 26.90 -14.47 -4.81
CA LYS A 100 27.13 -14.54 -3.36
C LYS A 100 27.96 -13.36 -2.87
N ALA A 101 29.02 -12.98 -3.60
CA ALA A 101 29.90 -11.89 -3.19
C ALA A 101 29.18 -10.54 -3.28
N GLN A 102 28.33 -10.34 -4.30
CA GLN A 102 27.50 -9.14 -4.43
C GLN A 102 26.53 -8.99 -3.25
N LEU A 103 25.88 -10.09 -2.82
CA LEU A 103 24.99 -10.04 -1.67
C LEU A 103 25.77 -9.75 -0.38
N GLU A 104 26.94 -10.37 -0.21
CA GLU A 104 27.79 -10.17 0.96
C GLU A 104 28.24 -8.72 1.10
N GLU A 105 28.73 -8.11 0.00
CA GLU A 105 29.09 -6.70 -0.04
C GLU A 105 27.89 -5.81 0.28
N HIS A 106 26.72 -6.11 -0.30
CA HIS A 106 25.50 -5.36 -0.03
C HIS A 106 25.09 -5.42 1.44
N VAL A 107 25.14 -6.59 2.07
CA VAL A 107 24.83 -6.79 3.49
C VAL A 107 25.80 -5.96 4.35
N LYS A 108 27.12 -6.09 4.12
CA LYS A 108 28.17 -5.38 4.87
C LYS A 108 27.99 -3.86 4.81
N ASN A 109 27.66 -3.35 3.64
CA ASN A 109 27.51 -1.92 3.43
C ASN A 109 26.23 -1.36 4.06
N ASN A 110 25.10 -2.06 3.97
CA ASN A 110 23.78 -1.48 4.25
C ASN A 110 23.12 -1.97 5.55
N TYR A 111 23.66 -3.00 6.19
CA TYR A 111 23.05 -3.63 7.37
C TYR A 111 24.05 -3.83 8.50
N THR A 112 23.53 -3.73 9.73
CA THR A 112 24.24 -4.12 10.95
C THR A 112 23.77 -5.52 11.34
N TYR A 113 24.70 -6.43 11.60
CA TYR A 113 24.39 -7.81 11.98
C TYR A 113 24.31 -7.95 13.50
N GLU A 114 23.18 -8.47 13.98
CA GLU A 114 22.90 -8.76 15.39
C GLU A 114 22.80 -10.28 15.56
N PRO A 115 23.88 -10.96 15.97
CA PRO A 115 23.95 -12.41 15.92
C PRO A 115 22.98 -13.07 16.92
N ILE A 116 22.34 -14.16 16.47
CA ILE A 116 21.48 -14.98 17.32
C ILE A 116 22.34 -15.91 18.17
N GLN A 117 22.06 -15.94 19.47
CA GLN A 117 22.74 -16.83 20.42
C GLN A 117 22.39 -18.30 20.14
N LEU A 118 23.42 -19.14 20.04
CA LEU A 118 23.30 -20.58 19.80
C LEU A 118 23.91 -21.39 20.95
N CYS A 119 23.35 -22.57 21.20
CA CYS A 119 23.95 -23.55 22.10
C CYS A 119 25.26 -24.10 21.51
N PRO A 120 26.39 -24.05 22.22
CA PRO A 120 27.67 -24.54 21.71
C PRO A 120 27.70 -26.06 21.48
N ASN A 121 26.83 -26.83 22.15
CA ASN A 121 26.80 -28.29 22.01
C ASN A 121 25.92 -28.77 20.84
N CYS A 122 24.72 -28.20 20.66
CA CYS A 122 23.75 -28.70 19.66
C CYS A 122 23.26 -27.65 18.66
N LEU A 123 23.82 -26.43 18.69
CA LEU A 123 23.47 -25.29 17.85
C LEU A 123 21.99 -24.87 17.93
N ASN A 124 21.25 -25.34 18.93
CA ASN A 124 19.88 -24.89 19.15
C ASN A 124 19.85 -23.39 19.45
N ARG A 125 18.91 -22.70 18.81
CA ARG A 125 18.79 -21.25 18.84
C ARG A 125 18.12 -20.74 20.11
N LYS A 126 18.47 -19.51 20.47
CA LYS A 126 17.84 -18.73 21.55
C LYS A 126 17.76 -19.55 22.85
N PRO A 127 18.91 -19.99 23.39
CA PRO A 127 18.95 -20.68 24.67
C PRO A 127 18.33 -19.83 25.78
N ASN A 128 17.78 -20.49 26.80
CA ASN A 128 17.15 -19.80 27.92
C ASN A 128 18.21 -19.05 28.73
N ILE A 129 17.97 -17.76 29.02
CA ILE A 129 18.87 -16.89 29.78
C ILE A 129 18.46 -16.91 31.25
N ARG A 130 19.34 -17.41 32.11
CA ARG A 130 19.14 -17.51 33.56
C ARG A 130 19.73 -16.29 34.25
N THR A 131 18.91 -15.51 34.95
CA THR A 131 19.34 -14.28 35.63
C THR A 131 19.94 -14.54 37.02
N ARG A 132 19.56 -15.64 37.68
CA ARG A 132 19.94 -15.94 39.08
C ARG A 132 20.83 -17.17 39.25
N LYS A 133 21.08 -17.93 38.19
CA LYS A 133 21.82 -19.21 38.23
C LYS A 133 23.01 -19.15 37.30
N SER A 134 24.11 -19.78 37.71
CA SER A 134 25.30 -20.04 36.89
C SER A 134 25.33 -21.52 36.54
N PRO A 135 25.67 -21.90 35.28
CA PRO A 135 25.98 -21.06 34.12
C PRO A 135 24.82 -20.18 33.60
N LYS A 136 25.13 -19.07 32.92
CA LYS A 136 24.14 -18.06 32.49
C LYS A 136 23.09 -18.60 31.51
N PHE A 137 23.43 -19.58 30.68
CA PHE A 137 22.53 -20.10 29.64
C PHE A 137 22.20 -21.59 29.87
N LEU A 138 20.99 -21.97 29.49
CA LEU A 138 20.53 -23.36 29.45
C LEU A 138 19.92 -23.64 28.07
N CYS A 139 20.41 -24.68 27.39
CA CYS A 139 19.79 -25.15 26.17
C CYS A 139 18.47 -25.86 26.45
N THR A 140 17.37 -25.44 25.83
CA THR A 140 16.06 -26.10 25.96
C THR A 140 15.94 -27.41 25.19
N LYS A 141 16.91 -27.75 24.34
CA LYS A 141 16.90 -28.95 23.50
C LYS A 141 17.78 -30.08 24.05
N CYS A 142 19.02 -29.77 24.43
CA CYS A 142 19.98 -30.77 24.92
C CYS A 142 20.35 -30.59 26.40
N GLU A 143 19.68 -29.67 27.10
CA GLU A 143 19.86 -29.40 28.54
C GLU A 143 21.28 -28.98 28.96
N HIS A 144 22.17 -28.71 27.99
CA HIS A 144 23.52 -28.26 28.25
C HIS A 144 23.53 -26.85 28.86
N GLU A 145 24.28 -26.70 29.96
CA GLU A 145 24.48 -25.44 30.67
C GLU A 145 25.82 -24.80 30.27
N PHE A 146 25.83 -23.51 29.94
CA PHE A 146 27.03 -22.82 29.45
C PHE A 146 27.00 -21.32 29.76
N ASN A 147 28.16 -20.68 29.77
CA ASN A 147 28.28 -19.23 30.02
C ASN A 147 28.39 -18.40 28.73
N GLU A 148 29.00 -18.98 27.70
CA GLU A 148 29.24 -18.31 26.43
C GLU A 148 28.51 -19.05 25.31
N PRO A 149 27.52 -18.39 24.66
CA PRO A 149 26.86 -18.96 23.49
C PRO A 149 27.80 -18.93 22.28
N SER A 150 27.53 -19.79 21.31
CA SER A 150 28.11 -19.71 19.97
C SER A 150 27.28 -18.80 19.06
N TYR A 151 27.87 -18.35 17.97
CA TYR A 151 27.25 -17.46 16.99
C TYR A 151 27.68 -17.86 15.59
N LEU A 152 26.85 -17.57 14.59
CA LEU A 152 27.23 -17.68 13.18
C LEU A 152 27.80 -16.34 12.71
N SER A 153 28.77 -16.38 11.80
CA SER A 153 29.21 -15.19 11.07
C SER A 153 28.22 -14.84 9.95
N VAL A 154 28.35 -13.62 9.41
CA VAL A 154 27.57 -13.20 8.23
C VAL A 154 27.89 -14.09 7.03
N GLU A 155 29.17 -14.41 6.81
CA GLU A 155 29.65 -15.27 5.73
C GLU A 155 29.08 -16.70 5.85
N GLU A 156 29.00 -17.24 7.06
CA GLU A 156 28.40 -18.55 7.33
C GLU A 156 26.89 -18.53 7.02
N LEU A 157 26.16 -17.51 7.49
CA LEU A 157 24.73 -17.36 7.21
C LEU A 157 24.44 -17.22 5.71
N ILE A 158 25.22 -16.42 4.99
CA ILE A 158 25.08 -16.28 3.54
C ILE A 158 25.41 -17.61 2.86
N SER A 159 26.43 -18.35 3.31
CA SER A 159 26.76 -19.67 2.77
C SER A 159 25.66 -20.70 3.02
N ILE A 160 24.96 -20.63 4.16
CA ILE A 160 23.77 -21.45 4.42
C ILE A 160 22.63 -21.02 3.51
N PHE A 161 22.40 -19.73 3.33
CA PHE A 161 21.33 -19.18 2.48
C PHE A 161 21.38 -19.67 1.04
N TYR A 162 22.56 -19.69 0.40
CA TYR A 162 22.71 -20.19 -0.97
C TYR A 162 22.59 -21.72 -1.07
N ARG A 163 22.88 -22.47 0.00
CA ARG A 163 22.71 -23.93 0.04
C ARG A 163 21.27 -24.34 0.34
N ASN A 164 20.62 -23.64 1.26
CA ASN A 164 19.27 -23.91 1.72
C ASN A 164 18.62 -22.59 2.18
N PRO A 165 17.86 -21.90 1.32
CA PRO A 165 17.22 -20.62 1.67
C PRO A 165 16.09 -20.75 2.69
N ASP A 166 15.63 -21.99 2.93
CA ASP A 166 14.59 -22.33 3.91
C ASP A 166 15.17 -22.77 5.26
N ALA A 167 16.50 -22.86 5.38
CA ALA A 167 17.18 -23.13 6.64
C ALA A 167 16.69 -22.15 7.72
N ILE A 168 16.48 -22.66 8.93
CA ILE A 168 15.77 -21.88 9.94
C ILE A 168 16.63 -20.71 10.44
N GLU A 169 17.95 -20.86 10.41
CA GLU A 169 18.98 -19.86 10.71
C GLU A 169 18.89 -18.64 9.79
N VAL A 170 18.51 -18.86 8.52
CA VAL A 170 18.37 -17.81 7.50
C VAL A 170 17.10 -17.00 7.69
N ARG A 171 16.08 -17.58 8.34
CA ARG A 171 14.78 -16.92 8.54
C ARG A 171 14.80 -15.90 9.69
N ASP A 172 15.78 -15.99 10.58
CA ASP A 172 15.94 -15.08 11.70
C ASP A 172 16.20 -13.65 11.22
N LYS A 173 15.47 -12.69 11.81
CA LYS A 173 15.60 -11.26 11.49
C LYS A 173 16.78 -10.63 12.26
N CYS A 174 17.98 -11.05 11.90
CA CYS A 174 19.24 -10.70 12.57
C CYS A 174 20.01 -9.55 11.88
N PHE A 175 19.40 -8.89 10.89
CA PHE A 175 20.03 -7.77 10.19
C PHE A 175 19.19 -6.51 10.35
N THR A 176 19.76 -5.46 10.93
CA THR A 176 19.10 -4.16 11.10
C THR A 176 19.58 -3.21 10.01
N SER A 177 18.65 -2.55 9.29
CA SER A 177 19.04 -1.59 8.25
C SER A 177 19.79 -0.38 8.85
N LYS A 178 20.80 0.11 8.13
CA LYS A 178 21.53 1.35 8.50
C LYS A 178 20.81 2.63 8.06
N ASP A 179 19.64 2.51 7.45
CA ASP A 179 18.80 3.65 7.11
C ASP A 179 18.11 4.22 8.37
N LYS A 180 17.43 5.36 8.21
CA LYS A 180 16.74 6.04 9.31
C LYS A 180 15.62 5.24 9.99
N TRP A 181 15.22 4.11 9.42
CA TRP A 181 14.09 3.32 9.91
C TRP A 181 14.53 2.15 10.79
N HIS A 182 15.78 1.69 10.66
CA HIS A 182 16.35 0.61 11.46
C HIS A 182 15.45 -0.65 11.49
N ASN A 183 14.95 -1.04 10.32
CA ASN A 183 14.08 -2.21 10.17
C ASN A 183 14.90 -3.50 10.31
N GLN A 184 14.31 -4.50 10.96
CA GLN A 184 14.90 -5.83 11.06
C GLN A 184 14.52 -6.71 9.86
N HIS A 185 15.54 -7.33 9.27
CA HIS A 185 15.47 -8.13 8.06
C HIS A 185 16.17 -9.48 8.23
N ASN A 186 15.74 -10.42 7.41
CA ASN A 186 16.44 -11.67 7.14
C ASN A 186 17.04 -11.63 5.73
N LEU A 187 17.86 -12.61 5.35
CA LEU A 187 18.57 -12.60 4.07
C LEU A 187 17.64 -12.61 2.85
N ASN A 188 16.48 -13.27 2.93
CA ASN A 188 15.46 -13.25 1.88
C ASN A 188 14.95 -11.82 1.61
N ASN A 189 14.63 -11.08 2.67
CA ASN A 189 14.19 -9.69 2.56
C ASN A 189 15.31 -8.81 1.97
N ILE A 190 16.55 -8.97 2.44
CA ILE A 190 17.70 -8.20 1.93
C ILE A 190 17.91 -8.47 0.45
N LYS A 191 17.92 -9.75 0.03
CA LYS A 191 18.04 -10.14 -1.38
C LYS A 191 16.96 -9.45 -2.22
N TYR A 192 15.69 -9.52 -1.81
CA TYR A 192 14.58 -8.87 -2.52
C TYR A 192 14.78 -7.35 -2.66
N TRP A 193 15.13 -6.66 -1.57
CA TRP A 193 15.34 -5.21 -1.60
C TRP A 193 16.55 -4.83 -2.46
N HIS A 194 17.60 -5.63 -2.45
CA HIS A 194 18.74 -5.44 -3.32
C HIS A 194 18.35 -5.58 -4.80
N GLN A 195 17.64 -6.65 -5.18
CA GLN A 195 17.13 -6.86 -6.54
C GLN A 195 16.23 -5.71 -6.98
N ARG A 196 15.31 -5.29 -6.11
CA ARG A 196 14.46 -4.13 -6.36
C ARG A 196 15.27 -2.86 -6.62
N SER A 197 16.35 -2.64 -5.87
CA SER A 197 17.23 -1.48 -6.05
C SER A 197 17.97 -1.52 -7.39
N LEU A 198 18.39 -2.70 -7.85
CA LEU A 198 19.04 -2.90 -9.15
C LEU A 198 18.07 -2.63 -10.30
N VAL A 199 16.84 -3.14 -10.22
CA VAL A 199 15.78 -2.85 -11.18
C VAL A 199 15.46 -1.36 -11.21
N GLN A 200 15.33 -0.73 -10.05
CA GLN A 200 15.04 0.70 -9.97
C GLN A 200 16.13 1.55 -10.62
N LYS A 201 17.41 1.20 -10.43
CA LYS A 201 18.54 1.91 -11.06
C LYS A 201 18.60 1.67 -12.56
N SER A 202 18.45 0.43 -13.01
CA SER A 202 18.58 0.05 -14.43
C SER A 202 17.38 0.47 -15.29
N GLN A 203 16.18 0.55 -14.71
CA GLN A 203 14.94 0.85 -15.42
C GLN A 203 14.35 2.21 -14.99
N LEU A 204 15.17 3.09 -14.41
CA LEU A 204 14.70 4.36 -13.82
C LEU A 204 13.85 5.16 -14.83
N GLU A 205 14.41 5.46 -16.00
CA GLU A 205 13.75 6.26 -17.02
C GLU A 205 12.43 5.62 -17.49
N TYR A 206 12.42 4.31 -17.69
CA TYR A 206 11.23 3.56 -18.08
C TYR A 206 10.15 3.61 -16.99
N ILE A 207 10.51 3.34 -15.73
CA ILE A 207 9.59 3.36 -14.59
C ILE A 207 8.97 4.75 -14.47
N GLU A 208 9.78 5.80 -14.57
CA GLU A 208 9.30 7.17 -14.42
C GLU A 208 8.39 7.60 -15.56
N LYS A 209 8.79 7.34 -16.81
CA LYS A 209 7.96 7.67 -17.98
C LYS A 209 6.62 6.95 -17.93
N LYS A 210 6.63 5.64 -17.65
CA LYS A 210 5.40 4.82 -17.57
C LYS A 210 4.51 5.26 -16.40
N ALA A 211 5.09 5.52 -15.24
CA ALA A 211 4.34 6.02 -14.08
C ALA A 211 3.71 7.38 -14.36
N LEU A 212 4.43 8.28 -15.06
CA LEU A 212 3.94 9.61 -15.38
C LEU A 212 2.79 9.54 -16.38
N LEU A 213 2.89 8.69 -17.40
CA LEU A 213 1.81 8.47 -18.36
C LEU A 213 0.53 7.95 -17.67
N LEU A 214 0.64 6.94 -16.80
CA LEU A 214 -0.51 6.43 -16.05
C LEU A 214 -1.11 7.49 -15.14
N TYR A 215 -0.26 8.26 -14.44
CA TYR A 215 -0.71 9.37 -13.61
C TYR A 215 -1.45 10.45 -14.41
N LEU A 216 -0.94 10.81 -15.59
CA LEU A 216 -1.59 11.78 -16.48
C LEU A 216 -2.94 11.25 -16.97
N VAL A 217 -3.02 9.97 -17.36
CA VAL A 217 -4.28 9.33 -17.77
C VAL A 217 -5.33 9.42 -16.66
N ASP A 218 -5.02 8.98 -15.44
CA ASP A 218 -5.98 9.01 -14.33
C ASP A 218 -6.33 10.44 -13.91
N THR A 219 -5.37 11.37 -13.99
CA THR A 219 -5.63 12.79 -13.70
C THR A 219 -6.54 13.42 -14.75
N ILE A 220 -6.32 13.13 -16.04
CA ILE A 220 -7.20 13.59 -17.14
C ILE A 220 -8.60 13.01 -16.95
N LYS A 221 -8.70 11.71 -16.65
CA LYS A 221 -9.98 11.04 -16.38
C LYS A 221 -10.75 11.74 -15.25
N TYR A 222 -10.09 11.96 -14.11
CA TYR A 222 -10.66 12.70 -12.99
C TYR A 222 -11.06 14.13 -13.37
N LEU A 223 -10.19 14.86 -14.06
CA LEU A 223 -10.43 16.25 -14.41
C LEU A 223 -11.53 16.39 -15.45
N SER A 224 -11.71 15.43 -16.37
CA SER A 224 -12.71 15.47 -17.43
C SER A 224 -14.14 15.18 -16.97
N PHE A 225 -14.31 14.72 -15.72
CA PHE A 225 -15.59 14.25 -15.18
C PHE A 225 -16.14 12.99 -15.88
N GLU A 226 -15.27 12.19 -16.49
CA GLU A 226 -15.64 10.93 -17.17
C GLU A 226 -16.32 9.95 -16.20
N ASP A 227 -15.73 9.74 -15.01
CA ASP A 227 -16.30 8.90 -13.95
C ASP A 227 -16.97 9.76 -12.87
N ALA A 228 -17.81 10.71 -13.26
CA ALA A 228 -18.52 11.56 -12.32
C ALA A 228 -20.02 11.58 -12.56
N ILE A 229 -20.76 11.99 -11.52
CA ILE A 229 -22.21 12.22 -11.57
C ILE A 229 -22.54 13.54 -10.87
N THR A 230 -23.71 14.08 -11.20
CA THR A 230 -24.33 15.16 -10.44
C THR A 230 -25.02 14.58 -9.21
N ALA A 231 -24.51 14.87 -8.01
CA ALA A 231 -25.10 14.40 -6.76
C ALA A 231 -25.45 15.58 -5.85
N CYS A 232 -26.49 15.45 -5.01
CA CYS A 232 -26.68 16.39 -3.91
C CYS A 232 -25.63 16.16 -2.82
N LYS A 233 -25.40 17.18 -1.99
CA LYS A 233 -24.44 17.09 -0.87
C LYS A 233 -24.68 15.89 0.05
N ILE A 234 -25.94 15.50 0.27
CA ILE A 234 -26.30 14.37 1.13
C ILE A 234 -25.82 13.06 0.51
N CYS A 235 -26.15 12.81 -0.76
CA CYS A 235 -25.74 11.59 -1.45
C CYS A 235 -24.21 11.49 -1.58
N ALA A 236 -23.55 12.60 -1.95
CA ALA A 236 -22.09 12.69 -2.02
C ALA A 236 -21.43 12.34 -0.67
N SER A 237 -21.91 12.96 0.42
CA SER A 237 -21.41 12.72 1.78
C SER A 237 -21.62 11.27 2.24
N ARG A 238 -22.79 10.69 1.96
CA ARG A 238 -23.09 9.29 2.29
C ARG A 238 -22.16 8.32 1.56
N TYR A 239 -21.83 8.60 0.32
CA TYR A 239 -20.91 7.79 -0.45
C TYR A 239 -19.48 7.90 0.10
N ASP A 240 -18.95 9.12 0.20
CA ASP A 240 -17.54 9.36 0.54
C ASP A 240 -17.21 9.08 2.02
N LEU A 241 -18.07 9.51 2.95
CA LEU A 241 -17.79 9.42 4.39
C LEU A 241 -18.34 8.16 5.04
N HIS A 242 -19.43 7.62 4.49
CA HIS A 242 -20.15 6.51 5.12
C HIS A 242 -20.13 5.22 4.30
N GLN A 243 -19.58 5.24 3.06
CA GLN A 243 -19.61 4.10 2.15
C GLN A 243 -21.03 3.56 1.94
N MET A 244 -21.98 4.49 1.77
CA MET A 244 -23.39 4.17 1.57
C MET A 244 -23.94 4.84 0.32
N ASP A 245 -24.82 4.14 -0.37
CA ASP A 245 -25.59 4.62 -1.51
C ASP A 245 -27.09 4.36 -1.29
N LEU A 246 -27.94 5.02 -2.08
CA LEU A 246 -29.38 4.94 -1.94
C LEU A 246 -29.88 3.60 -2.48
N CYS A 247 -30.76 2.92 -1.74
CA CYS A 247 -31.33 1.65 -2.16
C CYS A 247 -32.05 1.80 -3.52
N PRO A 248 -31.70 0.98 -4.54
CA PRO A 248 -32.29 1.10 -5.87
C PRO A 248 -33.80 0.78 -5.89
N GLU A 249 -34.25 -0.11 -5.00
CA GLU A 249 -35.65 -0.56 -4.89
C GLU A 249 -36.56 0.50 -4.28
N CYS A 250 -36.28 0.93 -3.05
CA CYS A 250 -37.19 1.83 -2.34
C CYS A 250 -36.87 3.31 -2.51
N LYS A 251 -35.64 3.66 -2.94
CA LYS A 251 -35.13 5.04 -3.07
C LYS A 251 -35.29 5.90 -1.79
N LYS A 252 -35.43 5.27 -0.63
CA LYS A 252 -35.67 5.92 0.67
C LYS A 252 -34.54 5.70 1.66
N HIS A 253 -34.05 4.47 1.74
CA HIS A 253 -33.02 4.09 2.71
C HIS A 253 -31.66 3.98 2.04
N TYR A 254 -30.65 4.52 2.72
CA TYR A 254 -29.26 4.26 2.35
C TYR A 254 -28.86 2.86 2.80
N LYS A 255 -28.05 2.19 1.99
CA LYS A 255 -27.47 0.88 2.27
C LYS A 255 -25.95 0.95 2.08
N GLY A 256 -25.22 0.03 2.69
CA GLY A 256 -23.77 -0.05 2.45
C GLY A 256 -23.49 -0.46 1.01
N ILE A 257 -22.48 0.14 0.37
CA ILE A 257 -22.17 -0.05 -1.06
C ILE A 257 -22.05 -1.54 -1.45
N LYS A 258 -21.58 -2.38 -0.52
CA LYS A 258 -21.39 -3.83 -0.72
C LYS A 258 -22.69 -4.64 -0.84
N TYR A 259 -23.83 -4.08 -0.44
CA TYR A 259 -25.12 -4.76 -0.46
C TYR A 259 -25.94 -4.30 -1.66
N ASP A 260 -26.78 -5.16 -2.22
CA ASP A 260 -27.60 -4.79 -3.38
C ASP A 260 -28.78 -3.89 -2.99
N THR A 261 -29.42 -4.18 -1.85
CA THR A 261 -30.60 -3.47 -1.34
C THR A 261 -30.47 -3.11 0.14
N CYS A 262 -31.37 -2.25 0.64
CA CYS A 262 -31.49 -2.02 2.08
C CYS A 262 -32.20 -3.20 2.78
N ILE A 263 -32.06 -3.26 4.10
CA ILE A 263 -32.65 -4.30 4.95
C ILE A 263 -34.16 -4.38 4.76
N SER A 264 -34.83 -3.22 4.63
CA SER A 264 -36.29 -3.15 4.43
C SER A 264 -36.76 -3.75 3.10
N CYS A 265 -35.87 -3.89 2.12
CA CYS A 265 -36.17 -4.45 0.80
C CYS A 265 -35.69 -5.91 0.67
N LEU A 266 -35.12 -6.50 1.73
CA LEU A 266 -34.77 -7.91 1.72
C LEU A 266 -36.03 -8.78 1.87
N PRO A 267 -36.02 -10.02 1.33
CA PRO A 267 -37.04 -11.01 1.63
C PRO A 267 -37.13 -11.26 3.14
N GLU A 268 -38.34 -11.49 3.66
CA GLU A 268 -38.59 -11.56 5.11
C GLU A 268 -37.72 -12.60 5.83
N SER A 269 -37.45 -13.74 5.18
CA SER A 269 -36.55 -14.78 5.71
C SER A 269 -35.13 -14.28 5.95
N ARG A 270 -34.58 -13.47 5.04
CA ARG A 270 -33.23 -12.88 5.17
C ARG A 270 -33.22 -11.65 6.08
N LYS A 271 -34.32 -10.89 6.07
CA LYS A 271 -34.47 -9.69 6.89
C LYS A 271 -34.38 -10.03 8.39
N ASN A 272 -35.05 -11.08 8.83
CA ASN A 272 -35.00 -11.53 10.22
C ASN A 272 -33.58 -11.97 10.62
N GLU A 273 -32.91 -12.77 9.78
CA GLU A 273 -31.53 -13.22 10.02
C GLU A 273 -30.55 -12.03 10.16
N VAL A 274 -30.69 -11.02 9.30
CA VAL A 274 -29.86 -9.81 9.35
C VAL A 274 -30.14 -8.99 10.60
N LEU A 275 -31.42 -8.82 10.98
CA LEU A 275 -31.80 -8.07 12.18
C LEU A 275 -31.31 -8.76 13.46
N GLU A 276 -31.40 -10.09 13.55
CA GLU A 276 -30.84 -10.87 14.66
C GLU A 276 -29.33 -10.69 14.77
N LYS A 277 -28.60 -10.79 13.66
CA LYS A 277 -27.14 -10.55 13.63
C LYS A 277 -26.77 -9.14 14.08
N LEU A 278 -27.54 -8.14 13.65
CA LEU A 278 -27.30 -6.74 14.06
C LEU A 278 -27.57 -6.54 15.55
N SER A 279 -28.64 -7.14 16.10
CA SER A 279 -28.93 -7.11 17.53
C SER A 279 -27.80 -7.74 18.34
N PHE A 280 -27.39 -8.95 17.95
CA PHE A 280 -26.32 -9.68 18.60
C PHE A 280 -24.99 -8.91 18.61
N ASN A 281 -24.60 -8.33 17.47
CA ASN A 281 -23.37 -7.53 17.39
C ASN A 281 -23.43 -6.30 18.30
N LYS A 282 -24.60 -5.65 18.41
CA LYS A 282 -24.78 -4.50 19.29
C LYS A 282 -24.63 -4.90 20.76
N GLU A 283 -25.23 -6.01 21.16
CA GLU A 283 -25.08 -6.58 22.51
C GLU A 283 -23.61 -6.90 22.82
N MET A 284 -22.88 -7.51 21.89
CA MET A 284 -21.46 -7.81 22.06
C MET A 284 -20.59 -6.55 22.19
N MET A 285 -20.88 -5.49 21.42
CA MET A 285 -20.19 -4.21 21.55
C MET A 285 -20.46 -3.55 22.91
N ASP A 286 -21.71 -3.60 23.40
CA ASP A 286 -22.04 -3.06 24.71
C ASP A 286 -21.35 -3.85 25.84
N ILE A 287 -21.21 -5.17 25.70
CA ILE A 287 -20.40 -6.02 26.60
C ILE A 287 -18.94 -5.58 26.58
N HIS A 288 -18.30 -5.46 25.40
CA HIS A 288 -16.90 -5.06 25.28
C HIS A 288 -16.63 -3.70 25.93
N ARG A 289 -17.51 -2.72 25.71
CA ARG A 289 -17.44 -1.41 26.34
C ARG A 289 -17.55 -1.49 27.86
N ASN A 290 -18.46 -2.30 28.38
CA ASN A 290 -18.65 -2.47 29.83
C ASN A 290 -17.44 -3.14 30.50
N PHE A 291 -16.70 -3.98 29.78
CA PHE A 291 -15.48 -4.63 30.28
C PHE A 291 -14.19 -3.85 29.99
N GLY A 292 -14.26 -2.67 29.38
CA GLY A 292 -13.08 -1.85 29.08
C GLY A 292 -12.10 -2.53 28.13
N ILE A 293 -12.61 -3.37 27.22
CA ILE A 293 -11.82 -4.12 26.24
C ILE A 293 -11.50 -3.25 25.00
N ASP A 294 -12.20 -2.12 24.84
CA ASP A 294 -12.06 -1.17 23.73
C ASP A 294 -11.06 -0.03 24.02
#